data_AF-A0A7R8WXU5-F1
#
_entry.id   AF-A0A7R8WXU5-F1
#
_cell.length_a   1.000
_cell.length_b   1.000
_cell.length_c   1.000
_cell.angle_alpha   90.00
_cell.angle_beta   90.00
_cell.angle_gamma   90.00
#
_symmetry.space_group_name_H-M   'P 1'
#
loop_
_entity.id
_entity.type
_entity.pdbx_description
1 polymer ?
#
loop_
_entity_poly.entity_id
_entity_poly.type
_entity_poly.pdbx_seq_one_letter_code
_entity_poly.pdbx_strand_id
1 'polypeptide(L)'
;MSNIPYYVPAMRWGSKYGHSQMIDGLQKDGLTDAYSQTAMGNSADATAEKFNISREEQDAFAIQSYKRSAAATDAGNFKKEIVPVPVPQRRGDDLIVEKDEEYTKVKFEKIPALRPAFSKTGTVTAANASTINDGASALVLASEAAVEKYGLTPIAEVLAFADAAHEPEWFTTAPTLAAPLALKRAGLTKADVDFYE
;
A
#
# COMPACT_ATOMS: atom_id res chain seq x y z
N MET A 1 3.68 -7.81 5.73
CA MET A 1 2.65 -8.72 6.25
C MET A 1 3.29 -10.07 6.53
N SER A 2 4.38 -10.09 7.28
CA SER A 2 5.31 -11.23 7.32
C SER A 2 4.84 -12.38 8.21
N ASN A 3 3.89 -12.12 9.12
CA ASN A 3 3.42 -13.08 10.12
C ASN A 3 2.06 -13.73 9.77
N ILE A 4 1.58 -13.61 8.53
CA ILE A 4 0.32 -14.24 8.14
C ILE A 4 0.47 -15.77 8.07
N PRO A 5 -0.44 -16.54 8.69
CA PRO A 5 -0.32 -17.99 8.71
C PRO A 5 -0.82 -18.64 7.40
N TYR A 6 -0.46 -19.92 7.24
CA TYR A 6 -1.10 -20.80 6.27
C TYR A 6 -2.34 -21.47 6.89
N TYR A 7 -3.34 -21.72 6.05
CA TYR A 7 -4.57 -22.41 6.43
C TYR A 7 -4.61 -23.83 5.89
N VAL A 8 -5.23 -24.74 6.66
CA VAL A 8 -5.53 -26.11 6.19
C VAL A 8 -7.02 -26.41 6.44
N PRO A 9 -7.94 -25.95 5.56
CA PRO A 9 -9.38 -25.94 5.85
C PRO A 9 -9.96 -27.32 6.16
N ALA A 10 -9.44 -28.37 5.51
CA ALA A 10 -9.90 -29.75 5.70
C ALA A 10 -9.56 -30.33 7.10
N MET A 11 -8.61 -29.74 7.84
CA MET A 11 -8.15 -30.31 9.12
C MET A 11 -9.16 -30.18 10.25
N ARG A 12 -10.15 -29.27 10.16
CA ARG A 12 -11.19 -29.12 11.19
C ARG A 12 -11.95 -30.43 11.43
N TRP A 13 -12.23 -31.18 10.35
CA TRP A 13 -13.02 -32.41 10.40
C TRP A 13 -12.25 -33.64 9.88
N GLY A 14 -10.98 -33.46 9.52
CA GLY A 14 -10.12 -34.49 8.93
C GLY A 14 -10.30 -34.65 7.41
N SER A 15 -9.19 -34.93 6.70
CA SER A 15 -9.17 -35.09 5.24
C SER A 15 -9.54 -36.50 4.74
N LYS A 16 -9.85 -37.44 5.65
CA LYS A 16 -10.13 -38.87 5.40
C LYS A 16 -9.00 -39.63 4.68
N TYR A 17 -8.75 -39.35 3.40
CA TYR A 17 -7.73 -39.99 2.57
C TYR A 17 -7.36 -39.07 1.39
N GLY A 18 -6.08 -38.97 1.05
CA GLY A 18 -5.56 -38.16 -0.07
C GLY A 18 -4.80 -36.90 0.35
N HIS A 19 -4.28 -36.16 -0.63
CA HIS A 19 -3.53 -34.92 -0.39
C HIS A 19 -4.42 -33.81 0.16
N SER A 20 -3.85 -32.94 1.01
CA SER A 20 -4.50 -31.71 1.49
C SER A 20 -3.64 -30.51 1.13
N GLN A 21 -4.30 -29.43 0.73
CA GLN A 21 -3.63 -28.19 0.36
C GLN A 21 -3.42 -27.29 1.59
N MET A 22 -2.22 -26.73 1.73
CA MET A 22 -1.96 -25.58 2.59
C MET A 22 -2.18 -24.31 1.78
N ILE A 23 -3.02 -23.42 2.29
CA ILE A 23 -3.41 -22.19 1.60
C ILE A 23 -2.67 -21.03 2.25
N ASP A 24 -1.98 -20.23 1.44
CA ASP A 24 -1.34 -19.00 1.91
C ASP A 24 -2.43 -17.98 2.30
N GLY A 25 -2.45 -17.59 3.58
CA GLY A 25 -3.44 -16.63 4.08
C GLY A 25 -3.27 -15.24 3.49
N LEU A 26 -2.04 -14.83 3.15
CA LEU A 26 -1.77 -13.51 2.58
C LEU A 26 -2.37 -13.44 1.18
N GLN A 27 -2.12 -14.47 0.38
CA GLN A 27 -2.68 -14.55 -0.95
C GLN A 27 -4.21 -14.61 -0.90
N LYS A 28 -4.77 -15.51 -0.07
CA LYS A 28 -6.20 -15.76 -0.02
C LYS A 28 -7.00 -14.57 0.47
N ASP A 29 -6.58 -13.94 1.56
CA ASP A 29 -7.41 -12.95 2.26
C ASP A 29 -7.04 -11.50 1.90
N GLY A 30 -5.88 -11.27 1.27
CA GLY A 30 -5.38 -9.92 0.98
C GLY A 30 -5.09 -9.62 -0.49
N LEU A 31 -4.62 -10.60 -1.28
CA LEU A 31 -4.04 -10.33 -2.61
C LEU A 31 -4.77 -11.02 -3.77
N THR A 32 -5.90 -11.68 -3.50
CA THR A 32 -6.73 -12.35 -4.50
C THR A 32 -8.12 -11.74 -4.54
N ASP A 33 -8.60 -11.42 -5.73
CA ASP A 33 -9.97 -10.98 -5.94
C ASP A 33 -10.96 -12.09 -5.53
N ALA A 34 -11.92 -11.74 -4.67
CA ALA A 34 -12.87 -12.69 -4.10
C ALA A 34 -13.84 -13.30 -5.14
N TYR A 35 -14.06 -12.63 -6.26
CA TYR A 35 -15.00 -13.03 -7.32
C TYR A 35 -14.29 -13.76 -8.45
N SER A 36 -13.23 -13.15 -9.01
CA SER A 36 -12.52 -13.71 -10.17
C SER A 36 -11.43 -14.71 -9.79
N GLN A 37 -11.03 -14.76 -8.51
CA GLN A 37 -9.94 -15.59 -8.00
C GLN A 37 -8.59 -15.29 -8.68
N THR A 38 -8.41 -14.09 -9.21
CA THR A 38 -7.15 -13.62 -9.81
C THR A 38 -6.34 -12.77 -8.84
N ALA A 39 -5.01 -12.78 -8.99
CA ALA A 39 -4.15 -11.88 -8.23
C ALA A 39 -4.45 -10.42 -8.58
N MET A 40 -4.39 -9.52 -7.60
CA MET A 40 -4.68 -8.09 -7.80
C MET A 40 -3.78 -7.43 -8.87
N GLY A 41 -2.56 -7.93 -9.08
CA GLY A 41 -1.68 -7.44 -10.13
C GLY A 41 -2.22 -7.60 -11.55
N ASN A 42 -3.14 -8.55 -11.78
CA ASN A 42 -3.84 -8.69 -13.06
C ASN A 42 -4.72 -7.46 -13.36
N SER A 43 -5.35 -6.88 -12.34
CA SER A 43 -6.13 -5.64 -12.49
C SER A 43 -5.24 -4.44 -12.83
N ALA A 44 -4.02 -4.41 -12.30
CA ALA A 44 -3.03 -3.39 -12.65
C ALA A 44 -2.57 -3.53 -14.11
N ASP A 45 -2.30 -4.76 -14.58
CA ASP A 45 -2.03 -5.02 -16.01
C ASP A 45 -3.21 -4.57 -16.89
N ALA A 46 -4.45 -4.91 -16.52
CA ALA A 46 -5.65 -4.51 -17.26
C ALA A 46 -5.85 -2.99 -17.31
N THR A 47 -5.49 -2.30 -16.22
CA THR A 47 -5.52 -0.83 -16.15
C THR A 47 -4.49 -0.22 -17.08
N ALA A 48 -3.26 -0.73 -17.05
CA ALA A 48 -2.21 -0.28 -17.94
C ALA A 48 -2.60 -0.43 -19.42
N GLU A 49 -3.18 -1.58 -19.78
CA GLU A 49 -3.68 -1.82 -21.13
C GLU A 49 -4.82 -0.86 -21.51
N LYS A 50 -5.86 -0.74 -20.67
CA LYS A 50 -7.04 0.11 -20.95
C LYS A 50 -6.70 1.58 -21.13
N PHE A 51 -5.74 2.08 -20.37
CA PHE A 51 -5.34 3.49 -20.38
C PHE A 51 -4.05 3.75 -21.17
N ASN A 52 -3.49 2.74 -21.84
CA ASN A 52 -2.25 2.81 -22.61
C ASN A 52 -1.06 3.33 -21.79
N ILE A 53 -0.95 2.91 -20.53
CA ILE A 53 0.19 3.25 -19.67
C ILE A 53 1.31 2.28 -19.98
N SER A 54 2.37 2.77 -20.61
CA SER A 54 3.50 1.95 -21.03
C SER A 54 4.27 1.38 -19.83
N ARG A 55 5.05 0.33 -20.11
CA ARG A 55 5.98 -0.26 -19.12
C ARG A 55 7.01 0.77 -18.68
N GLU A 56 7.49 1.58 -19.61
CA GLU A 56 8.51 2.60 -19.39
C GLU A 56 7.99 3.70 -18.46
N GLU A 57 6.72 4.10 -18.61
CA GLU A 57 6.08 5.06 -17.70
C GLU A 57 5.92 4.50 -16.28
N GLN A 58 5.50 3.24 -16.16
CA GLN A 58 5.39 2.54 -14.87
C GLN A 58 6.76 2.47 -14.17
N ASP A 59 7.80 2.05 -14.90
CA ASP A 59 9.16 1.94 -14.37
C ASP A 59 9.72 3.33 -14.01
N ALA A 60 9.48 4.35 -14.84
CA ALA A 60 9.92 5.72 -14.56
C ALA A 60 9.26 6.29 -13.31
N PHE A 61 7.96 6.05 -13.13
CA PHE A 61 7.23 6.45 -11.92
C PHE A 61 7.77 5.75 -10.68
N ALA A 62 7.99 4.43 -10.75
CA ALA A 62 8.58 3.66 -9.65
C ALA A 62 9.97 4.19 -9.27
N ILE A 63 10.85 4.41 -10.26
CA ILE A 63 12.18 5.00 -10.06
C ILE A 63 12.08 6.36 -9.36
N GLN A 64 11.16 7.22 -9.81
CA GLN A 64 10.92 8.52 -9.20
C GLN A 64 10.46 8.39 -7.75
N SER A 65 9.54 7.46 -7.46
CA SER A 65 9.04 7.20 -6.11
C SER A 65 10.18 6.80 -5.16
N TYR A 66 10.99 5.81 -5.55
CA TYR A 66 12.17 5.40 -4.77
C TYR A 66 13.15 6.55 -4.51
N LYS A 67 13.40 7.41 -5.51
CA LYS A 67 14.28 8.59 -5.35
C LYS A 67 13.69 9.64 -4.40
N ARG A 68 12.37 9.86 -4.44
CA ARG A 68 11.69 10.79 -3.52
C ARG A 68 11.74 10.28 -2.09
N SER A 69 11.47 9.00 -1.86
CA SER A 69 11.58 8.36 -0.54
C SER A 69 13.00 8.44 0.03
N ALA A 70 14.02 8.19 -0.80
CA ALA A 70 15.41 8.34 -0.40
C ALA A 70 15.74 9.78 0.01
N ALA A 71 15.40 10.75 -0.85
CA ALA A 71 15.65 12.17 -0.58
C ALA A 71 14.92 12.67 0.68
N ALA A 72 13.66 12.26 0.89
CA ALA A 72 12.90 12.62 2.08
C ALA A 72 13.49 12.01 3.36
N THR A 73 13.97 10.76 3.29
CA THR A 73 14.64 10.09 4.41
C THR A 73 15.97 10.77 4.75
N ASP A 74 16.79 11.07 3.74
CA ASP A 74 18.09 11.73 3.91
C ASP A 74 17.94 13.17 4.43
N ALA A 75 16.90 13.88 3.99
CA ALA A 75 16.53 15.20 4.51
C ALA A 75 15.97 15.15 5.94
N GLY A 76 15.64 13.95 6.45
CA GLY A 76 15.09 13.75 7.78
C GLY A 76 13.62 14.13 7.91
N ASN A 77 12.87 14.21 6.80
CA ASN A 77 11.45 14.60 6.81
C ASN A 77 10.61 13.62 7.64
N PHE A 78 10.87 12.31 7.49
CA PHE A 78 10.14 11.27 8.21
C PHE A 78 10.46 11.16 9.70
N LYS A 79 11.50 11.85 10.20
CA LYS A 79 11.87 11.78 11.64
C LYS A 79 10.78 12.32 12.57
N LYS A 80 9.86 13.14 12.05
CA LYS A 80 8.76 13.71 12.83
C LYS A 80 7.56 12.78 12.97
N GLU A 81 7.43 11.80 12.09
CA GLU A 81 6.25 10.93 11.97
C GLU A 81 6.57 9.45 12.25
N ILE A 82 7.83 9.02 12.12
CA ILE A 82 8.27 7.68 12.51
C ILE A 82 8.57 7.63 14.01
N VAL A 83 7.87 6.74 14.71
CA VAL A 83 8.19 6.36 16.10
C VAL A 83 9.13 5.15 16.08
N PRO A 84 10.32 5.22 16.72
CA PRO A 84 11.23 4.08 16.80
C PRO A 84 10.59 2.86 17.46
N VAL A 85 10.74 1.70 16.82
CA VAL A 85 10.23 0.42 17.31
C VAL A 85 11.38 -0.41 17.88
N PRO A 86 11.46 -0.64 19.20
CA PRO A 86 12.44 -1.54 19.79
C PRO A 86 12.04 -3.00 19.55
N VAL A 87 12.97 -3.79 19.01
CA VAL A 87 12.81 -5.22 18.78
C VAL A 87 13.70 -6.01 19.74
N PRO A 88 13.13 -6.62 20.79
CA PRO A 88 13.89 -7.33 21.81
C PRO A 88 14.76 -8.44 21.26
N GLN A 89 16.02 -8.46 21.67
CA GLN A 89 16.99 -9.48 21.27
C GLN A 89 17.17 -10.53 22.37
N ARG A 90 17.47 -11.77 21.99
CA ARG A 90 17.73 -12.85 22.96
C ARG A 90 18.93 -12.55 23.88
N ARG A 91 19.89 -11.75 23.39
CA ARG A 91 21.08 -11.28 24.12
C ARG A 91 21.43 -9.88 23.62
N GLY A 92 21.88 -9.01 24.51
CA GLY A 92 22.24 -7.62 24.19
C GLY A 92 21.03 -6.69 24.21
N ASP A 93 21.26 -5.47 23.75
CA ASP A 93 20.24 -4.42 23.69
C ASP A 93 19.24 -4.65 22.55
N ASP A 94 18.10 -3.97 22.62
CA ASP A 94 17.06 -4.03 21.59
C ASP A 94 17.58 -3.50 20.24
N LEU A 95 17.17 -4.13 19.15
CA LEU A 95 17.37 -3.59 17.81
C LEU A 95 16.32 -2.49 17.58
N ILE A 96 16.77 -1.25 17.42
CA ILE A 96 15.87 -0.13 17.16
C ILE A 96 15.61 0.01 15.67
N VAL A 97 14.34 -0.14 15.26
CA VAL A 97 13.88 0.10 13.89
C VAL A 97 13.25 1.49 13.83
N GLU A 98 13.90 2.43 13.16
CA GLU A 98 13.50 3.85 13.11
C GLU A 98 13.54 4.46 11.70
N LYS A 99 13.70 3.62 10.67
CA LYS A 99 13.77 4.03 9.26
C LYS A 99 13.02 3.03 8.38
N ASP A 100 12.38 3.54 7.34
CA ASP A 100 11.85 2.70 6.28
C ASP A 100 12.98 1.93 5.58
N GLU A 101 12.78 0.64 5.37
CA GLU A 101 13.82 -0.22 4.81
C GLU A 101 13.77 -0.31 3.29
N GLU A 102 12.56 -0.25 2.72
CA GLU A 102 12.30 -0.72 1.35
C GLU A 102 12.99 0.14 0.30
N TYR A 103 13.04 1.46 0.51
CA TYR A 103 13.59 2.37 -0.49
C TYR A 103 15.09 2.12 -0.79
N THR A 104 15.80 1.46 0.13
CA THR A 104 17.24 1.15 0.00
C THR A 104 17.53 -0.15 -0.76
N LYS A 105 16.51 -1.01 -0.96
CA LYS A 105 16.67 -2.35 -1.53
C LYS A 105 16.59 -2.37 -3.06
N VAL A 106 16.19 -1.25 -3.67
CA VAL A 106 16.02 -1.13 -5.12
C VAL A 106 17.35 -1.21 -5.89
N LYS A 107 17.31 -1.87 -7.04
CA LYS A 107 18.43 -1.95 -8.00
C LYS A 107 17.97 -1.32 -9.31
N PHE A 108 18.15 -0.01 -9.44
CA PHE A 108 17.60 0.80 -10.53
C PHE A 108 17.96 0.25 -11.92
N GLU A 109 19.19 -0.24 -12.09
CA GLU A 109 19.69 -0.81 -13.34
C GLU A 109 18.98 -2.11 -13.75
N LYS A 110 18.34 -2.80 -12.80
CA LYS A 110 17.62 -4.04 -13.06
C LYS A 110 16.16 -3.84 -13.42
N ILE A 111 15.58 -2.68 -13.10
CA ILE A 111 14.14 -2.41 -13.26
C ILE A 111 13.66 -2.71 -14.69
N PRO A 112 14.30 -2.20 -15.77
CA PRO A 112 13.83 -2.47 -17.13
C PRO A 112 13.92 -3.95 -17.55
N ALA A 113 14.83 -4.71 -16.93
CA ALA A 113 15.06 -6.12 -17.25
C ALA A 113 14.14 -7.07 -16.46
N LEU A 114 13.33 -6.57 -15.53
CA LEU A 114 12.42 -7.40 -14.76
C LEU A 114 11.30 -7.96 -15.65
N ARG A 115 11.03 -9.24 -15.44
CA ARG A 115 9.93 -9.94 -16.09
C ARG A 115 8.60 -9.52 -15.48
N PRO A 116 7.50 -9.55 -16.26
CA PRO A 116 6.16 -9.39 -15.73
C PRO A 116 5.88 -10.37 -14.59
N ALA A 117 5.22 -9.89 -13.53
CA ALA A 117 5.00 -10.65 -12.30
C ALA A 117 3.70 -11.48 -12.31
N PHE A 118 2.70 -11.07 -13.09
CA PHE A 118 1.33 -11.58 -12.98
C PHE A 118 0.80 -12.26 -14.25
N SER A 119 1.10 -11.69 -15.41
CA SER A 119 0.70 -12.24 -16.71
C SER A 119 1.88 -12.28 -17.68
N LYS A 120 1.88 -13.18 -18.67
CA LYS A 120 3.01 -13.35 -19.60
C LYS A 120 3.28 -12.10 -20.45
N THR A 121 2.23 -11.33 -20.74
CA THR A 121 2.24 -10.14 -21.59
C THR A 121 2.03 -8.85 -20.79
N GLY A 122 1.99 -8.95 -19.46
CA GLY A 122 1.76 -7.82 -18.58
C GLY A 122 2.93 -6.84 -18.53
N THR A 123 2.69 -5.69 -17.93
CA THR A 123 3.69 -4.64 -17.73
C THR A 123 4.09 -4.51 -16.26
N VAL A 124 3.26 -5.03 -15.35
CA VAL A 124 3.52 -4.96 -13.92
C VAL A 124 4.64 -5.93 -13.53
N THR A 125 5.61 -5.43 -12.77
CA THR A 125 6.79 -6.16 -12.28
C THR A 125 6.95 -6.00 -10.79
N ALA A 126 7.87 -6.77 -10.20
CA ALA A 126 8.21 -6.66 -8.79
C ALA A 126 8.80 -5.29 -8.38
N ALA A 127 9.23 -4.43 -9.33
CA ALA A 127 9.76 -3.10 -8.99
C ALA A 127 8.76 -1.96 -9.18
N ASN A 128 7.74 -2.14 -10.02
CA ASN A 128 6.74 -1.11 -10.30
C ASN A 128 5.37 -1.42 -9.64
N ALA A 129 5.31 -2.50 -8.84
CA ALA A 129 4.26 -2.76 -7.87
C ALA A 129 4.80 -2.57 -6.45
N SER A 130 3.91 -2.27 -5.50
CA SER A 130 4.26 -2.23 -4.08
C SER A 130 4.66 -3.61 -3.57
N THR A 131 5.49 -3.63 -2.53
CA THR A 131 5.94 -4.86 -1.88
C THR A 131 5.01 -5.24 -0.74
N ILE A 132 5.31 -6.39 -0.11
CA ILE A 132 4.60 -6.85 1.08
C ILE A 132 5.32 -6.28 2.30
N ASN A 133 4.70 -5.32 2.99
CA ASN A 133 5.35 -4.57 4.07
C ASN A 133 4.67 -4.80 5.43
N ASP A 134 5.43 -4.63 6.52
CA ASP A 134 4.92 -4.59 7.89
C ASP A 134 4.98 -3.15 8.40
N GLY A 135 3.89 -2.66 8.98
CA GLY A 135 3.82 -1.30 9.52
C GLY A 135 2.48 -1.04 10.21
N ALA A 136 2.45 0.02 11.00
CA ALA A 136 1.24 0.55 11.63
C ALA A 136 1.30 2.07 11.68
N SER A 137 0.15 2.72 11.59
CA SER A 137 -0.01 4.16 11.78
C SER A 137 -1.25 4.44 12.62
N ALA A 138 -1.23 5.51 13.41
CA ALA A 138 -2.34 5.91 14.26
C ALA A 138 -2.46 7.43 14.33
N LEU A 139 -3.70 7.92 14.42
CA LEU A 139 -4.04 9.33 14.54
C LEU A 139 -5.00 9.52 15.72
N VAL A 140 -4.87 10.64 16.42
CA VAL A 140 -5.84 11.06 17.44
C VAL A 140 -6.81 12.04 16.78
N LEU A 141 -8.09 11.66 16.74
CA LEU A 141 -9.16 12.54 16.28
C LEU A 141 -9.85 13.19 17.48
N ALA A 142 -10.07 14.50 17.38
CA ALA A 142 -10.78 15.27 18.38
C ALA A 142 -11.84 16.15 17.68
N SER A 143 -13.01 16.26 18.29
CA SER A 143 -14.00 17.27 17.90
C SER A 143 -13.51 18.67 18.27
N GLU A 144 -13.99 19.71 17.59
CA GLU A 144 -13.70 21.12 17.93
C GLU A 144 -13.98 21.41 19.41
N ALA A 145 -15.11 20.94 19.94
CA ALA A 145 -15.45 21.13 21.35
C ALA A 145 -14.43 20.47 22.30
N ALA A 146 -13.85 19.34 21.92
CA ALA A 146 -12.78 18.70 22.69
C ALA A 146 -11.46 19.48 22.56
N VAL A 147 -11.14 19.99 21.37
CA VAL A 147 -9.96 20.84 21.15
C VAL A 147 -10.02 22.07 22.05
N GLU A 148 -11.15 22.78 22.09
CA GLU A 148 -11.36 23.94 22.95
C GLU A 148 -11.30 23.57 24.43
N LYS A 149 -12.07 22.54 24.85
CA LYS A 149 -12.17 22.14 26.26
C LYS A 149 -10.83 21.73 26.86
N TYR A 150 -10.00 21.02 26.08
CA TYR A 150 -8.73 20.48 26.54
C TYR A 150 -7.53 21.33 26.13
N GLY A 151 -7.74 22.45 25.43
CA GLY A 151 -6.67 23.33 24.95
C GLY A 151 -5.69 22.62 24.01
N LEU A 152 -6.19 21.75 23.12
CA LEU A 152 -5.37 21.00 22.17
C LEU A 152 -4.95 21.89 20.98
N THR A 153 -3.79 21.61 20.39
CA THR A 153 -3.35 22.23 19.14
C THR A 153 -3.45 21.21 18.00
N PRO A 154 -4.47 21.29 17.13
CA PRO A 154 -4.60 20.37 16.00
C PRO A 154 -3.49 20.61 14.97
N ILE A 155 -3.05 19.54 14.29
CA ILE A 155 -2.08 19.62 13.18
C ILE A 155 -2.74 19.74 11.81
N ALA A 156 -4.00 19.34 11.69
CA ALA A 156 -4.82 19.38 10.49
C ALA A 156 -6.31 19.32 10.86
N GLU A 157 -7.17 19.67 9.91
CA GLU A 157 -8.63 19.56 10.00
C GLU A 157 -9.14 18.66 8.87
N VAL A 158 -10.08 17.76 9.19
CA VAL A 158 -10.72 16.89 8.18
C VAL A 158 -11.90 17.63 7.57
N LEU A 159 -11.69 18.28 6.42
CA LEU A 159 -12.73 19.06 5.75
C LEU A 159 -13.85 18.18 5.17
N ALA A 160 -13.49 17.05 4.56
CA ALA A 160 -14.44 16.06 4.06
C ALA A 160 -13.75 14.73 3.77
N PHE A 161 -14.56 13.68 3.60
CA PHE A 161 -14.14 12.39 3.09
C PHE A 161 -15.19 11.84 2.13
N ALA A 162 -14.79 10.91 1.26
CA ALA A 162 -15.70 10.22 0.37
C ALA A 162 -15.16 8.84 -0.01
N ASP A 163 -16.11 7.92 -0.18
CA ASP A 163 -15.85 6.60 -0.73
C ASP A 163 -16.47 6.51 -2.12
N ALA A 164 -15.83 5.74 -2.99
CA ALA A 164 -16.38 5.35 -4.28
C ALA A 164 -16.01 3.89 -4.57
N ALA A 165 -16.94 3.18 -5.21
CA ALA A 165 -16.75 1.79 -5.59
C ALA A 165 -17.30 1.59 -7.01
N HIS A 166 -16.70 0.64 -7.71
CA HIS A 166 -17.14 0.15 -9.00
C HIS A 166 -16.63 -1.28 -9.19
N GLU A 167 -16.71 -1.83 -10.40
CA GLU A 167 -16.39 -3.23 -10.66
C GLU A 167 -15.00 -3.60 -10.11
N PRO A 168 -14.88 -4.76 -9.42
CA PRO A 168 -13.71 -5.08 -8.62
C PRO A 168 -12.43 -5.21 -9.45
N GLU A 169 -12.55 -5.62 -10.72
CA GLU A 169 -11.43 -5.68 -11.67
C GLU A 169 -10.80 -4.30 -11.95
N TRP A 170 -11.51 -3.20 -11.68
CA TRP A 170 -11.07 -1.82 -11.92
C TRP A 170 -10.72 -1.04 -10.65
N PHE A 171 -10.60 -1.71 -9.48
CA PHE A 171 -10.37 -1.05 -8.18
C PHE A 171 -9.21 -0.05 -8.18
N THR A 172 -8.19 -0.28 -9.02
CA THR A 172 -7.03 0.59 -9.28
C THR A 172 -7.40 2.02 -9.69
N THR A 173 -8.62 2.23 -10.20
CA THR A 173 -9.13 3.54 -10.66
C THR A 173 -10.23 4.10 -9.78
N ALA A 174 -10.66 3.39 -8.72
CA ALA A 174 -11.61 3.89 -7.74
C ALA A 174 -11.19 5.25 -7.11
N PRO A 175 -9.89 5.53 -6.84
CA PRO A 175 -9.47 6.85 -6.34
C PRO A 175 -9.84 8.02 -7.27
N THR A 176 -9.92 7.77 -8.58
CA THR A 176 -10.30 8.81 -9.56
C THR A 176 -11.78 9.22 -9.45
N LEU A 177 -12.60 8.41 -8.77
CA LEU A 177 -14.00 8.70 -8.45
C LEU A 177 -14.13 9.29 -7.04
N ALA A 178 -13.38 8.75 -6.07
CA ALA A 178 -13.45 9.15 -4.67
C ALA A 178 -12.90 10.57 -4.43
N ALA A 179 -11.72 10.90 -4.98
CA ALA A 179 -11.07 12.18 -4.72
C ALA A 179 -11.90 13.40 -5.20
N PRO A 180 -12.46 13.42 -6.43
CA PRO A 180 -13.36 14.51 -6.84
C PRO A 180 -14.61 14.64 -5.96
N LEU A 181 -15.14 13.53 -5.45
CA LEU A 181 -16.30 13.54 -4.57
C LEU A 181 -15.96 14.14 -3.19
N ALA A 182 -14.79 13.80 -2.63
CA ALA A 182 -14.28 14.39 -1.39
C ALA A 182 -14.08 15.91 -1.53
N LEU A 183 -13.43 16.36 -2.62
CA LEU A 183 -13.24 17.79 -2.89
C LEU A 183 -14.57 18.53 -3.01
N LYS A 184 -15.53 17.96 -3.76
CA LYS A 184 -16.88 18.55 -3.88
C LYS A 184 -17.57 18.68 -2.52
N ARG A 185 -17.43 17.70 -1.63
CA ARG A 185 -18.01 17.75 -0.27
C ARG A 185 -17.31 18.79 0.61
N ALA A 186 -16.00 18.98 0.44
CA ALA A 186 -15.24 20.04 1.10
C ALA A 186 -15.53 21.44 0.50
N GLY A 187 -16.27 21.54 -0.60
CA GLY A 187 -16.47 22.80 -1.32
C GLY A 187 -15.22 23.31 -2.03
N LEU A 188 -14.24 22.42 -2.29
CA LEU A 188 -12.95 22.74 -2.90
C LEU A 188 -12.91 22.30 -4.37
N THR A 189 -11.98 22.89 -5.11
CA THR A 189 -11.59 22.51 -6.46
C THR A 189 -10.19 21.90 -6.46
N LYS A 190 -9.79 21.29 -7.58
CA LYS A 190 -8.43 20.73 -7.73
C LYS A 190 -7.33 21.78 -7.62
N ALA A 191 -7.64 23.05 -7.91
CA ALA A 191 -6.69 24.15 -7.84
C ALA A 191 -6.41 24.61 -6.40
N ASP A 192 -7.27 24.22 -5.46
CA ASP A 192 -7.12 24.54 -4.04
C ASP A 192 -6.27 23.49 -3.29
N VAL A 193 -5.78 22.46 -3.99
CA VAL A 193 -5.02 21.35 -3.40
C VAL A 193 -3.53 21.54 -3.65
N ASP A 194 -2.77 21.72 -2.57
CA ASP A 194 -1.31 21.86 -2.63
C ASP A 194 -0.58 20.53 -2.87
N PHE A 195 -1.08 19.44 -2.25
CA PHE A 195 -0.43 18.13 -2.27
C PHE A 195 -1.45 16.98 -2.40
N TYR A 196 -1.03 15.92 -3.08
CA TYR A 196 -1.75 14.65 -3.16
C TYR A 196 -0.83 13.53 -2.68
N GLU A 197 -1.38 12.64 -1.87
CA GLU A 197 -0.78 11.34 -1.50
C GLU A 197 -1.50 10.22 -2.25
#